data_AF-A0A3C0XKB8-F1
#
_entry.id   AF-A0A3C0XKB8-F1
#
_cell.length_a   1.000
_cell.length_b   1.000
_cell.length_c   1.000
_cell.angle_alpha   90.00
_cell.angle_beta   90.00
_cell.angle_gamma   90.00
#
_symmetry.space_group_name_H-M   'P 1'
#
loop_
_entity.id
_entity.type
_entity.pdbx_description
1 polymer ?
#
loop_
_entity_poly.entity_id
_entity_poly.type
_entity_poly.pdbx_seq_one_letter_code
_entity_poly.pdbx_strand_id
1 'polypeptide(L)'
;VDFIEGLSPAVSIDQKGATRNPRSTVGTVTEIYDHLRLLFARVGVPHCPNHGIPIVAQTVQEIVDQIQNYSDGARVLIVGPLVRDRKGEHQQLLVTARRGGFARVRVDGVVRDLSEDITLDKMKKHSVEVVVDRFVVHHGTEAEADRARLTDSVETALRLGEGLALVADADGKVPERLFSERLACPEGDFSIGEIEPRTFSFNSPHGACPACTGIGTRLEPDPELILANPDLSVREGAVLPWQREKSTAAYRMAILIALARKVGFSLDTPVQDLSKKAIDAILHGVGGPLKLSYENRSGNKRSYEVDFEGVVGWVERSHTETTSDFTRIDLERYMSERPCPTCGGARLKPETLAVKIGDKNIVDVSRLSVLESIDWVGLLERERGGPFGSRERKIARQVLKEIRQRLGFLKDVGLDYLTIDRAATTLSGGEAQRIRLATQIGSGLMGVLYI
;
A
#
# COMPACT_ATOMS: atom_id res chain seq x y z
N VAL A 1 -31.20 -46.19 24.27
CA VAL A 1 -29.72 -46.20 24.25
C VAL A 1 -29.35 -44.97 25.03
N ASP A 2 -29.03 -45.16 26.30
CA ASP A 2 -29.22 -44.09 27.29
C ASP A 2 -27.93 -43.34 27.59
N PHE A 3 -26.80 -43.76 27.01
CA PHE A 3 -25.53 -43.05 27.08
C PHE A 3 -24.54 -43.60 26.03
N ILE A 4 -23.83 -42.71 25.32
CA ILE A 4 -22.72 -43.07 24.42
C ILE A 4 -21.51 -42.26 24.86
N GLU A 5 -20.44 -42.95 25.26
CA GLU A 5 -19.14 -42.39 25.67
C GLU A 5 -18.05 -42.84 24.69
N GLY A 6 -16.98 -42.04 24.53
CA GLY A 6 -15.85 -42.38 23.64
C GLY A 6 -15.98 -41.94 22.18
N LEU A 7 -16.97 -41.11 21.83
CA LEU A 7 -17.01 -40.47 20.52
C LEU A 7 -15.99 -39.33 20.48
N SER A 8 -15.01 -39.44 19.58
CA SER A 8 -14.11 -38.34 19.26
C SER A 8 -14.92 -37.13 18.78
N PRO A 9 -14.55 -35.90 19.18
CA PRO A 9 -15.12 -34.70 18.58
C PRO A 9 -14.99 -34.78 17.06
N ALA A 10 -16.09 -34.56 16.36
CA ALA A 10 -16.13 -34.64 14.90
C ALA A 10 -16.05 -33.24 14.29
N VAL A 11 -15.15 -33.06 13.33
CA VAL A 11 -15.04 -31.84 12.52
C VAL A 11 -15.43 -32.19 11.09
N SER A 12 -16.52 -31.59 10.61
CA SER A 12 -16.96 -31.76 9.23
C SER A 12 -16.16 -30.88 8.27
N ILE A 13 -15.63 -31.49 7.22
CA ILE A 13 -14.92 -30.82 6.10
C ILE A 13 -15.78 -30.92 4.84
N ASP A 14 -16.92 -30.23 4.87
CA ASP A 14 -17.83 -30.13 3.72
C ASP A 14 -17.35 -29.10 2.69
N GLN A 15 -17.80 -29.25 1.45
CA GLN A 15 -17.56 -28.34 0.32
C GLN A 15 -18.44 -27.09 0.35
N LYS A 16 -19.07 -26.77 1.49
CA LYS A 16 -19.86 -25.54 1.64
C LYS A 16 -19.00 -24.35 1.23
N GLY A 17 -19.53 -23.59 0.28
CA GLY A 17 -18.75 -22.67 -0.57
C GLY A 17 -17.85 -21.72 0.22
N ALA A 18 -16.73 -21.38 -0.42
CA ALA A 18 -15.78 -20.40 0.09
C ALA A 18 -16.49 -19.12 0.56
N THR A 19 -15.91 -18.46 1.57
CA THR A 19 -16.47 -17.22 2.13
C THR A 19 -16.70 -16.19 1.01
N ARG A 20 -17.92 -15.64 0.92
CA ARG A 20 -18.28 -14.61 -0.07
C ARG A 20 -17.73 -13.21 0.27
N ASN A 21 -16.82 -13.11 1.23
CA ASN A 21 -16.29 -11.84 1.68
C ASN A 21 -15.19 -11.38 0.69
N PRO A 22 -15.35 -10.25 -0.01
CA PRO A 22 -14.37 -9.77 -0.99
C PRO A 22 -13.00 -9.44 -0.37
N ARG A 23 -12.94 -9.24 0.95
CA ARG A 23 -11.69 -9.01 1.66
C ARG A 23 -10.97 -10.31 2.03
N SER A 24 -11.61 -11.47 1.96
CA SER A 24 -10.97 -12.75 2.28
C SER A 24 -10.03 -13.19 1.14
N THR A 25 -8.80 -13.54 1.51
CA THR A 25 -7.78 -14.15 0.63
C THR A 25 -7.33 -15.50 1.19
N VAL A 26 -6.63 -16.30 0.38
CA VAL A 26 -5.98 -17.55 0.82
C VAL A 26 -5.16 -17.31 2.09
N GLY A 27 -4.37 -16.25 2.13
CA GLY A 27 -3.54 -15.87 3.27
C GLY A 27 -4.32 -15.53 4.55
N THR A 28 -5.50 -14.91 4.43
CA THR A 28 -6.36 -14.66 5.61
C THR A 28 -7.06 -15.91 6.11
N VAL A 29 -7.51 -16.79 5.20
CA VAL A 29 -8.21 -18.05 5.58
C VAL A 29 -7.24 -19.04 6.24
N THR A 30 -5.98 -19.00 5.86
CA THR A 30 -4.91 -19.87 6.39
C THR A 30 -4.12 -19.25 7.52
N GLU A 31 -4.44 -18.01 7.91
CA GLU A 31 -3.70 -17.19 8.88
C GLU A 31 -2.23 -16.92 8.52
N ILE A 32 -1.78 -17.31 7.32
CA ILE A 32 -0.42 -17.03 6.84
C ILE A 32 -0.20 -15.52 6.77
N TYR A 33 -1.19 -14.77 6.28
CA TYR A 33 -1.11 -13.32 6.20
C TYR A 33 -0.96 -12.69 7.59
N ASP A 34 -1.58 -13.25 8.62
CA ASP A 34 -1.47 -12.72 9.99
C ASP A 34 -0.07 -12.89 10.57
N HIS A 35 0.58 -14.01 10.29
CA HIS A 35 1.97 -14.22 10.64
C HIS A 35 2.90 -13.33 9.81
N LEU A 36 2.61 -13.09 8.53
CA LEU A 36 3.33 -12.11 7.72
C LEU A 36 3.21 -10.70 8.31
N ARG A 37 2.01 -10.28 8.74
CA ARG A 37 1.82 -8.98 9.41
C ARG A 37 2.69 -8.86 10.67
N LEU A 38 2.74 -9.92 11.47
CA LEU A 38 3.60 -9.95 12.66
C LEU A 38 5.09 -9.90 12.29
N LEU A 39 5.52 -10.66 11.28
CA LEU A 39 6.89 -10.69 10.80
C LEU A 39 7.34 -9.30 10.32
N PHE A 40 6.59 -8.69 9.39
CA PHE A 40 6.88 -7.37 8.85
C PHE A 40 6.86 -6.28 9.93
N ALA A 41 5.98 -6.38 10.92
CA ALA A 41 5.97 -5.41 12.02
C ALA A 41 7.17 -5.50 12.95
N ARG A 42 7.81 -6.68 13.06
CA ARG A 42 8.90 -6.92 14.02
C ARG A 42 10.28 -6.77 13.42
N VAL A 43 10.46 -7.15 12.15
CA VAL A 43 11.77 -7.17 11.49
C VAL A 43 11.77 -6.48 10.12
N GLY A 44 10.64 -5.92 9.70
CA GLY A 44 10.56 -5.13 8.47
C GLY A 44 11.22 -3.77 8.64
N VAL A 45 11.95 -3.33 7.61
CA VAL A 45 12.62 -2.03 7.57
C VAL A 45 11.81 -1.10 6.67
N PRO A 46 11.26 0.02 7.18
CA PRO A 46 10.61 1.02 6.34
C PRO A 46 11.64 1.74 5.48
N HIS A 47 11.28 2.02 4.22
CA HIS A 47 12.12 2.78 3.29
C HIS A 47 11.35 3.99 2.79
N CYS A 48 12.00 5.13 2.59
CA CYS A 48 11.32 6.27 1.98
C CYS A 48 10.89 5.91 0.54
N PRO A 49 9.61 6.06 0.15
CA PRO A 49 9.17 5.81 -1.22
C PRO A 49 9.84 6.72 -2.26
N ASN A 50 10.22 7.93 -1.86
CA ASN A 50 10.81 8.93 -2.76
C ASN A 50 12.34 8.76 -2.91
N HIS A 51 13.04 8.51 -1.80
CA HIS A 51 14.51 8.48 -1.76
C HIS A 51 15.09 7.06 -1.69
N GLY A 52 14.29 6.04 -1.38
CA GLY A 52 14.74 4.65 -1.26
C GLY A 52 15.60 4.34 -0.03
N ILE A 53 15.91 5.33 0.80
CA ILE A 53 16.73 5.16 2.00
C ILE A 53 15.95 4.51 3.15
N PRO A 54 16.59 3.66 3.97
CA PRO A 54 15.97 3.06 5.14
C PRO A 54 15.66 4.12 6.20
N ILE A 55 14.49 4.00 6.82
CA ILE A 55 14.01 4.87 7.88
C ILE A 55 14.14 4.09 9.19
N VAL A 56 14.97 4.54 10.10
CA VAL A 56 15.18 3.85 11.37
C VAL A 56 15.12 4.87 12.48
N ALA A 57 14.18 4.69 13.41
CA ALA A 57 14.18 5.41 14.68
C ALA A 57 15.24 4.77 15.58
N GLN A 58 16.10 5.60 16.13
CA GLN A 58 17.18 5.16 17.02
C GLN A 58 17.13 5.99 18.29
N THR A 59 17.30 5.31 19.41
CA THR A 59 17.49 6.00 20.69
C THR A 59 18.85 6.69 20.72
N VAL A 60 18.98 7.73 21.54
CA VAL A 60 20.27 8.39 21.81
C VAL A 60 21.35 7.36 22.14
N GLN A 61 21.02 6.36 22.97
CA GLN A 61 21.97 5.33 23.38
C GLN A 61 22.44 4.45 22.21
N GLU A 62 21.54 4.06 21.31
CA GLU A 62 21.89 3.28 20.11
C GLU A 62 22.77 4.08 19.15
N ILE A 63 22.52 5.39 19.01
CA ILE A 63 23.36 6.30 18.20
C ILE A 63 24.76 6.38 18.82
N VAL A 64 24.86 6.59 20.13
CA VAL A 64 26.12 6.63 20.88
C VAL A 64 26.89 5.33 20.72
N ASP A 65 26.22 4.18 20.90
CA ASP A 65 26.84 2.85 20.75
C ASP A 65 27.38 2.64 19.33
N GLN A 66 26.68 3.11 18.30
CA GLN A 66 27.16 3.02 16.91
C GLN A 66 28.38 3.89 16.64
N ILE A 67 28.45 5.10 17.20
CA ILE A 67 29.61 5.99 17.07
C ILE A 67 30.81 5.39 17.81
N GLN A 68 30.60 4.80 18.99
CA GLN A 68 31.68 4.12 19.74
C GLN A 68 32.26 2.91 19.01
N ASN A 69 31.50 2.27 18.13
CA ASN A 69 32.00 1.18 17.29
C ASN A 69 32.94 1.63 16.14
N TYR A 70 33.22 2.93 15.99
CA TYR A 70 34.18 3.41 15.01
C TYR A 70 35.63 3.07 15.43
N SER A 71 36.56 3.16 14.48
CA SER A 71 37.97 2.88 14.75
C SER A 71 38.54 3.83 15.80
N ASP A 72 39.40 3.30 16.66
CA ASP A 72 40.13 4.10 17.65
C ASP A 72 40.86 5.27 17.00
N GLY A 73 40.74 6.46 17.60
CA GLY A 73 41.29 7.71 17.09
C GLY A 73 40.48 8.36 15.95
N ALA A 74 39.32 7.81 15.55
CA ALA A 74 38.45 8.45 14.56
C ALA A 74 37.94 9.80 15.05
N ARG A 75 38.01 10.83 14.21
CA ARG A 75 37.59 12.20 14.56
C ARG A 75 36.25 12.50 13.92
N VAL A 76 35.20 12.60 14.72
CA VAL A 76 33.84 12.86 14.24
C VAL A 76 33.34 14.23 14.68
N LEU A 77 32.49 14.82 13.86
CA LEU A 77 31.72 16.01 14.14
C LEU A 77 30.28 15.58 14.42
N ILE A 78 29.77 15.96 15.59
CA ILE A 78 28.36 15.80 15.94
C ILE A 78 27.65 17.08 15.54
N VAL A 79 26.70 16.97 14.61
CA VAL A 79 26.11 18.12 13.91
C VAL A 79 24.59 18.08 14.02
N GLY A 80 23.99 19.19 14.44
CA GLY A 80 22.53 19.39 14.45
C GLY A 80 22.08 20.12 13.18
N PRO A 81 21.38 19.46 12.23
CA PRO A 81 20.93 20.10 11.01
C PRO A 81 19.73 21.03 11.27
N LEU A 82 19.93 22.35 11.16
CA LEU A 82 18.84 23.32 11.34
C LEU A 82 17.97 23.43 10.09
N VAL A 83 18.61 23.43 8.91
CA VAL A 83 17.95 23.55 7.60
C VAL A 83 18.68 22.71 6.59
N ARG A 84 17.93 22.03 5.71
CA ARG A 84 18.50 21.20 4.65
C ARG A 84 17.81 21.48 3.33
N ASP A 85 18.61 21.81 2.32
CA ASP A 85 18.17 22.07 0.94
C ASP A 85 16.97 23.03 0.80
N ARG A 86 16.91 24.08 1.64
CA ARG A 86 15.84 25.10 1.57
C ARG A 86 16.36 26.45 1.09
N LYS A 87 15.55 27.14 0.29
CA LYS A 87 15.83 28.49 -0.17
C LYS A 87 15.66 29.51 0.96
N GLY A 88 16.57 30.47 1.04
CA GLY A 88 16.47 31.58 1.99
C GLY A 88 17.81 32.01 2.58
N GLU A 89 17.82 33.18 3.21
CA GLU A 89 19.03 33.78 3.80
C GLU A 89 19.33 33.20 5.19
N HIS A 90 18.35 32.57 5.84
CA HIS A 90 18.45 31.87 7.14
C HIS A 90 19.16 32.63 8.28
N GLN A 91 19.27 33.96 8.18
CA GLN A 91 20.03 34.78 9.15
C GLN A 91 19.52 34.65 10.58
N GLN A 92 18.21 34.57 10.78
CA GLN A 92 17.63 34.40 12.11
C GLN A 92 18.11 33.10 12.79
N LEU A 93 18.30 32.03 12.01
CA LEU A 93 18.78 30.74 12.52
C LEU A 93 20.25 30.82 12.94
N LEU A 94 21.09 31.50 12.15
CA LEU A 94 22.50 31.74 12.48
C LEU A 94 22.65 32.58 13.75
N VAL A 95 21.84 33.65 13.90
CA VAL A 95 21.81 34.48 15.12
C VAL A 95 21.34 33.67 16.32
N THR A 96 20.34 32.81 16.14
CA THR A 96 19.81 31.97 17.22
C THR A 96 20.84 30.94 17.67
N ALA A 97 21.54 30.29 16.73
CA ALA A 97 22.64 29.38 17.04
C ALA A 97 23.78 30.09 17.79
N ARG A 98 24.17 31.29 17.35
CA ARG A 98 25.19 32.10 18.04
C ARG A 98 24.77 32.46 19.48
N ARG A 99 23.50 32.82 19.69
CA ARG A 99 22.95 33.09 21.03
C ARG A 99 22.87 31.82 21.89
N GLY A 100 22.69 30.66 21.27
CA GLY A 100 22.75 29.35 21.92
C GLY A 100 24.15 28.93 22.37
N GLY A 101 25.18 29.74 22.10
CA GLY A 101 26.56 29.49 22.54
C GLY A 101 27.40 28.64 21.58
N PHE A 102 26.88 28.32 20.39
CA PHE A 102 27.62 27.57 19.39
C PHE A 102 28.67 28.45 18.69
N ALA A 103 29.87 27.90 18.49
CA ALA A 103 30.98 28.61 17.87
C ALA A 103 31.09 28.38 16.35
N ARG A 104 30.61 27.23 15.85
CA ARG A 104 30.80 26.84 14.45
C ARG A 104 29.51 26.37 13.81
N VAL A 105 29.39 26.65 12.52
CA VAL A 105 28.30 26.21 11.65
C VAL A 105 28.88 25.65 10.37
N ARG A 106 28.28 24.60 9.84
CA ARG A 106 28.58 24.05 8.52
C ARG A 106 27.50 24.53 7.57
N VAL A 107 27.91 25.29 6.56
CA VAL A 107 27.02 25.87 5.54
C VAL A 107 27.45 25.34 4.20
N ASP A 108 26.53 24.64 3.51
CA ASP A 108 26.77 24.00 2.22
C ASP A 108 28.04 23.13 2.20
N GLY A 109 28.27 22.40 3.31
CA GLY A 109 29.43 21.52 3.50
C GLY A 109 30.69 22.20 4.03
N VAL A 110 30.74 23.53 4.10
CA VAL A 110 31.90 24.28 4.57
C VAL A 110 31.72 24.72 6.03
N VAL A 111 32.63 24.31 6.90
CA VAL A 111 32.63 24.74 8.31
C VAL A 111 33.15 26.18 8.41
N ARG A 112 32.35 27.05 9.02
CA ARG A 112 32.63 28.46 9.27
C ARG A 112 32.44 28.80 10.75
N ASP A 113 33.11 29.86 11.20
CA ASP A 113 32.95 30.39 12.54
C ASP A 113 31.69 31.28 12.60
N LEU A 114 30.82 31.07 13.59
CA LEU A 114 29.59 31.85 13.78
C LEU A 114 29.86 33.30 14.21
N SER A 115 31.10 33.64 14.58
CA SER A 115 31.52 35.01 14.83
C SER A 115 31.69 35.83 13.55
N GLU A 116 31.97 35.18 12.42
CA GLU A 116 32.07 35.80 11.10
C GLU A 116 30.69 36.28 10.59
N ASP A 117 30.71 37.24 9.65
CA ASP A 117 29.52 37.62 8.93
C ASP A 117 29.22 36.59 7.82
N ILE A 118 28.15 35.82 8.00
CA ILE A 118 27.73 34.76 7.09
C ILE A 118 26.47 35.24 6.38
N THR A 119 26.61 35.58 5.09
CA THR A 119 25.49 35.98 4.23
C THR A 119 25.18 34.85 3.24
N LEU A 120 23.89 34.51 3.14
CA LEU A 120 23.37 33.47 2.26
C LEU A 120 22.44 34.09 1.22
N ASP A 121 22.37 33.48 0.03
CA ASP A 121 21.59 33.99 -1.09
C ASP A 121 20.13 33.52 -0.97
N LYS A 122 19.19 34.48 -0.89
CA LYS A 122 17.76 34.20 -0.76
C LYS A 122 17.19 33.27 -1.85
N MET A 123 17.75 33.32 -3.06
CA MET A 123 17.22 32.60 -4.22
C MET A 123 17.81 31.19 -4.37
N LYS A 124 18.90 30.88 -3.67
CA LYS A 124 19.57 29.59 -3.70
C LYS A 124 19.15 28.72 -2.53
N LYS A 125 19.21 27.41 -2.75
CA LYS A 125 18.99 26.42 -1.69
C LYS A 125 20.27 26.31 -0.87
N HIS A 126 20.10 26.26 0.45
CA HIS A 126 21.19 26.17 1.40
C HIS A 126 20.92 25.06 2.43
N SER A 127 22.00 24.44 2.91
CA SER A 127 22.00 23.55 4.07
C SER A 127 22.81 24.19 5.19
N VAL A 128 22.19 24.36 6.36
CA VAL A 128 22.77 25.04 7.53
C VAL A 128 22.72 24.08 8.71
N GLU A 129 23.89 23.74 9.24
CA GLU A 129 24.04 22.69 10.24
C GLU A 129 24.97 23.18 11.36
N VAL A 130 24.54 23.09 12.61
CA VAL A 130 25.35 23.57 13.75
C VAL A 130 26.29 22.47 14.19
N VAL A 131 27.59 22.80 14.31
CA VAL A 131 28.58 21.86 14.86
C VAL A 131 28.46 21.91 16.38
N VAL A 132 27.90 20.85 16.97
CA VAL A 132 27.65 20.75 18.41
C VAL A 132 28.92 20.35 19.15
N ASP A 133 29.60 19.31 18.69
CA ASP A 133 30.86 18.86 19.29
C ASP A 133 31.81 18.28 18.23
N ARG A 134 33.11 18.33 18.55
CA ARG A 134 34.16 17.60 17.85
C ARG A 134 34.70 16.55 18.80
N PHE A 135 34.48 15.30 18.43
CA PHE A 135 34.74 14.16 19.27
C PHE A 135 35.79 13.25 18.65
N VAL A 136 36.65 12.67 19.50
CA VAL A 136 37.63 11.66 19.09
C VAL A 136 37.22 10.36 19.75
N VAL A 137 37.05 9.30 18.96
CA VAL A 137 36.62 8.00 19.47
C VAL A 137 37.80 7.31 20.15
N HIS A 138 37.68 7.02 21.44
CA HIS A 138 38.65 6.25 22.22
C HIS A 138 38.05 4.94 22.73
N HIS A 139 38.84 3.86 22.71
CA HIS A 139 38.49 2.56 23.30
C HIS A 139 39.21 2.30 24.63
N GLY A 140 38.63 1.49 25.52
CA GLY A 140 39.25 1.10 26.80
C GLY A 140 38.80 1.94 28.00
N THR A 141 39.70 2.28 28.92
CA THR A 141 39.36 3.01 30.16
C THR A 141 38.90 4.45 29.94
N GLU A 142 39.25 5.07 28.81
CA GLU A 142 38.83 6.42 28.43
C GLU A 142 37.41 6.45 27.85
N ALA A 143 36.90 5.31 27.37
CA ALA A 143 35.60 5.19 26.69
C ALA A 143 34.41 5.53 27.59
N GLU A 144 34.53 5.39 28.91
CA GLU A 144 33.43 5.57 29.85
C GLU A 144 33.14 7.05 30.13
N ALA A 145 34.18 7.88 30.28
CA ALA A 145 34.04 9.34 30.38
C ALA A 145 33.59 9.96 29.06
N ASP A 146 34.11 9.44 27.96
CA ASP A 146 33.77 9.82 26.59
C ASP A 146 32.32 9.53 26.22
N ARG A 147 31.74 8.45 26.76
CA ARG A 147 30.34 8.08 26.56
C ARG A 147 29.38 9.14 27.05
N ALA A 148 29.59 9.67 28.26
CA ALA A 148 28.70 10.68 28.84
C ALA A 148 28.69 11.97 28.01
N ARG A 149 29.87 12.45 27.61
CA ARG A 149 30.02 13.64 26.75
C ARG A 149 29.39 13.43 25.36
N LEU A 150 29.57 12.24 24.79
CA LEU A 150 28.98 11.90 23.49
C LEU A 150 27.46 11.87 23.56
N THR A 151 26.88 11.29 24.63
CA THR A 151 25.43 11.31 24.88
C THR A 151 24.89 12.73 24.92
N ASP A 152 25.47 13.63 25.73
CA ASP A 152 25.02 15.03 25.83
C ASP A 152 25.09 15.77 24.47
N SER A 153 26.13 15.48 23.69
CA SER A 153 26.33 16.07 22.36
C SER A 153 25.29 15.57 21.35
N VAL A 154 24.99 14.27 21.36
CA VAL A 154 23.97 13.65 20.51
C VAL A 154 22.58 14.18 20.88
N GLU A 155 22.23 14.26 22.17
CA GLU A 155 20.96 14.86 22.62
C GLU A 155 20.81 16.31 22.16
N THR A 156 21.89 17.09 22.26
CA THR A 156 21.89 18.49 21.84
C THR A 156 21.71 18.61 20.32
N ALA A 157 22.40 17.77 19.54
CA ALA A 157 22.25 17.74 18.09
C ALA A 157 20.83 17.35 17.65
N LEU A 158 20.26 16.31 18.27
CA LEU A 158 18.89 15.86 18.00
C LEU A 158 17.87 16.95 18.34
N ARG A 159 18.05 17.66 19.46
CA ARG A 159 17.18 18.77 19.85
C ARG A 159 17.23 19.93 18.87
N LEU A 160 18.42 20.29 18.38
CA LEU A 160 18.59 21.36 17.38
C LEU A 160 18.03 20.96 16.02
N GLY A 161 18.20 19.70 15.62
CA GLY A 161 17.72 19.16 14.35
C GLY A 161 16.30 18.59 14.39
N GLU A 162 15.49 18.95 15.39
CA GLU A 162 14.10 18.50 15.56
C GLU A 162 13.91 16.96 15.51
N GLY A 163 14.87 16.23 16.06
CA GLY A 163 14.94 14.78 16.09
C GLY A 163 15.92 14.17 15.08
N LEU A 164 16.69 14.99 14.36
CA LEU A 164 17.76 14.56 13.45
C LEU A 164 19.14 14.96 13.96
N ALA A 165 20.13 14.08 13.81
CA ALA A 165 21.53 14.38 14.12
C ALA A 165 22.44 13.77 13.06
N LEU A 166 23.39 14.57 12.56
CA LEU A 166 24.35 14.17 11.54
C LEU A 166 25.71 13.95 12.18
N VAL A 167 26.32 12.80 11.90
CA VAL A 167 27.71 12.52 12.27
C VAL A 167 28.54 12.57 11.00
N ALA A 168 29.39 13.59 10.92
CA ALA A 168 30.31 13.78 9.80
C ALA A 168 31.74 13.48 10.23
N ASP A 169 32.60 13.06 9.30
CA ASP A 169 34.03 12.96 9.59
C ASP A 169 34.68 14.34 9.53
N ALA A 170 35.52 14.65 10.51
CA ALA A 170 36.33 15.86 10.49
C ALA A 170 37.48 15.79 9.45
N ASP A 171 37.92 14.58 9.08
CA ASP A 171 39.06 14.30 8.19
C ASP A 171 38.63 13.62 6.86
N GLY A 172 37.34 13.38 6.63
CA GLY A 172 36.77 12.87 5.37
C GLY A 172 37.03 11.39 5.04
N LYS A 173 37.44 10.57 6.01
CA LYS A 173 37.73 9.13 5.90
C LYS A 173 36.53 8.22 6.22
N VAL A 174 35.57 8.71 7.01
CA VAL A 174 34.35 8.03 7.44
C VAL A 174 33.16 8.65 6.69
N PRO A 175 32.24 7.85 6.12
CA PRO A 175 31.07 8.38 5.44
C PRO A 175 30.16 9.12 6.42
N GLU A 176 29.60 10.25 5.99
CA GLU A 176 28.61 10.98 6.78
C GLU A 176 27.38 10.10 7.03
N ARG A 177 26.89 10.09 8.27
CA ARG A 177 25.73 9.30 8.68
C ARG A 177 24.74 10.14 9.42
N LEU A 178 23.51 10.08 8.96
CA LEU A 178 22.39 10.80 9.54
C LEU A 178 21.55 9.87 10.38
N PHE A 179 21.25 10.30 11.60
CA PHE A 179 20.47 9.61 12.60
C PHE A 179 19.15 10.34 12.84
N SER A 180 18.13 9.59 13.21
CA SER A 180 16.80 10.09 13.50
C SER A 180 16.22 9.42 14.74
N GLU A 181 15.68 10.20 15.67
CA GLU A 181 14.89 9.69 16.80
C GLU A 181 13.48 9.25 16.37
N ARG A 182 13.04 9.68 15.19
CA ARG A 182 11.71 9.40 14.64
C ARG A 182 11.82 8.46 13.45
N LEU A 183 10.74 7.74 13.16
CA LEU A 183 10.60 7.00 11.89
C LEU A 183 10.27 7.98 10.74
N ALA A 184 11.15 8.94 10.51
CA ALA A 184 11.02 9.95 9.47
C ALA A 184 12.14 9.82 8.44
N CYS A 185 11.80 10.09 7.17
CA CYS A 185 12.77 10.20 6.11
C CYS A 185 13.70 11.38 6.43
N PRO A 186 15.01 11.16 6.42
CA PRO A 186 15.92 12.26 6.63
C PRO A 186 15.89 13.28 5.49
N GLU A 187 15.66 12.89 4.24
CA GLU A 187 15.79 13.78 3.07
C GLU A 187 14.48 14.47 2.63
N GLY A 188 13.33 14.14 3.22
CA GLY A 188 12.07 14.79 2.87
C GLY A 188 10.96 14.53 3.88
N ASP A 189 9.74 14.94 3.56
CA ASP A 189 8.63 15.01 4.52
C ASP A 189 7.93 13.66 4.82
N PHE A 190 8.44 12.55 4.28
CA PHE A 190 7.83 11.24 4.49
C PHE A 190 8.13 10.75 5.91
N SER A 191 7.09 10.52 6.72
CA SER A 191 7.21 9.88 8.03
C SER A 191 6.25 8.71 8.14
N ILE A 192 6.72 7.62 8.73
CA ILE A 192 5.86 6.52 9.14
C ILE A 192 5.61 6.61 10.64
N GLY A 193 4.37 6.40 11.07
CA GLY A 193 4.03 6.29 12.49
C GLY A 193 4.56 4.99 13.09
N GLU A 194 3.96 4.57 14.20
CA GLU A 194 4.29 3.27 14.80
C GLU A 194 3.99 2.11 13.85
N ILE A 195 4.97 1.21 13.74
CA ILE A 195 4.85 -0.01 12.95
C ILE A 195 4.33 -1.12 13.85
N GLU A 196 3.08 -1.51 13.62
CA GLU A 196 2.40 -2.57 14.35
C GLU A 196 1.77 -3.57 13.37
N PRO A 197 1.44 -4.80 13.81
CA PRO A 197 0.80 -5.78 12.92
C PRO A 197 -0.51 -5.29 12.29
N ARG A 198 -1.24 -4.37 12.93
CA ARG A 198 -2.46 -3.78 12.37
C ARG A 198 -2.20 -2.82 11.19
N THR A 199 -1.02 -2.22 11.12
CA THR A 199 -0.57 -1.34 10.02
C THR A 199 -0.48 -2.10 8.70
N PHE A 200 -0.30 -3.42 8.76
CA PHE A 200 -0.25 -4.34 7.61
C PHE A 200 -1.60 -4.99 7.28
N SER A 201 -2.66 -4.64 8.00
CA SER A 201 -4.00 -5.18 7.77
C SER A 201 -4.80 -4.29 6.83
N PHE A 202 -5.18 -4.83 5.67
CA PHE A 202 -6.15 -4.18 4.79
C PHE A 202 -7.60 -4.26 5.33
N ASN A 203 -7.84 -5.02 6.41
CA ASN A 203 -9.11 -5.03 7.13
C ASN A 203 -9.19 -3.93 8.21
N SER A 204 -8.09 -3.21 8.46
CA SER A 204 -8.00 -2.15 9.46
C SER A 204 -7.80 -0.79 8.79
N PRO A 205 -8.47 0.28 9.23
CA PRO A 205 -8.24 1.63 8.68
C PRO A 205 -6.80 2.13 8.88
N HIS A 206 -6.04 1.52 9.80
CA HIS A 206 -4.63 1.84 10.00
C HIS A 206 -3.79 1.49 8.76
N GLY A 207 -4.01 0.32 8.15
CA GLY A 207 -3.26 -0.17 7.00
C GLY A 207 -3.98 -0.12 5.66
N ALA A 208 -5.31 -0.08 5.66
CA ALA A 208 -6.12 -0.14 4.45
C ALA A 208 -5.92 1.10 3.55
N CYS A 209 -5.83 0.86 2.24
CA CYS A 209 -5.85 1.92 1.25
C CYS A 209 -7.14 2.74 1.42
N PRO A 210 -7.07 4.07 1.59
CA PRO A 210 -8.25 4.90 1.84
C PRO A 210 -9.20 4.94 0.65
N ALA A 211 -8.66 4.82 -0.57
CA ALA A 211 -9.41 4.94 -1.81
C ALA A 211 -10.33 3.73 -2.11
N CYS A 212 -9.98 2.54 -1.65
CA CYS A 212 -10.78 1.32 -1.83
C CYS A 212 -11.14 0.64 -0.50
N THR A 213 -10.83 1.25 0.65
CA THR A 213 -11.05 0.70 1.99
C THR A 213 -10.50 -0.72 2.17
N GLY A 214 -9.35 -1.00 1.56
CA GLY A 214 -8.69 -2.30 1.64
C GLY A 214 -9.29 -3.44 0.79
N ILE A 215 -10.23 -3.13 -0.11
CA ILE A 215 -10.76 -4.12 -1.07
C ILE A 215 -9.73 -4.43 -2.16
N GLY A 216 -9.01 -3.41 -2.64
CA GLY A 216 -7.98 -3.53 -3.69
C GLY A 216 -8.54 -3.41 -5.09
N THR A 217 -9.83 -3.68 -5.29
CA THR A 217 -10.53 -3.45 -6.54
C THR A 217 -11.55 -2.32 -6.40
N ARG A 218 -11.96 -1.77 -7.54
CA ARG A 218 -13.13 -0.91 -7.69
C ARG A 218 -14.01 -1.51 -8.76
N LEU A 219 -15.30 -1.42 -8.55
CA LEU A 219 -16.27 -1.83 -9.55
C LEU A 219 -16.48 -0.65 -10.50
N GLU A 220 -16.17 -0.85 -11.78
CA GLU A 220 -16.27 0.18 -12.82
C GLU A 220 -17.14 -0.33 -13.97
N PRO A 221 -18.00 0.50 -14.60
CA PRO A 221 -18.79 0.06 -15.74
C PRO A 221 -17.90 -0.43 -16.87
N ASP A 222 -18.22 -1.60 -17.41
CA ASP A 222 -17.42 -2.24 -18.44
C ASP A 222 -18.11 -2.12 -19.81
N PRO A 223 -17.52 -1.39 -20.78
CA PRO A 223 -18.04 -1.29 -22.13
C PRO A 223 -18.35 -2.63 -22.80
N GLU A 224 -17.53 -3.66 -22.56
CA GLU A 224 -17.70 -4.99 -23.15
C GLU A 224 -18.91 -5.71 -22.54
N LEU A 225 -19.25 -5.47 -21.27
CA LEU A 225 -20.46 -6.02 -20.66
C LEU A 225 -21.71 -5.21 -21.02
N ILE A 226 -21.57 -3.92 -21.27
CA ILE A 226 -22.68 -3.04 -21.70
C ILE A 226 -23.10 -3.37 -23.14
N LEU A 227 -22.14 -3.63 -24.02
CA LEU A 227 -22.33 -3.98 -25.44
C LEU A 227 -21.87 -5.42 -25.71
N ALA A 228 -22.33 -6.38 -24.90
CA ALA A 228 -21.79 -7.74 -24.90
C ALA A 228 -22.07 -8.57 -26.16
N ASN A 229 -23.09 -8.21 -26.95
CA ASN A 229 -23.40 -8.91 -28.20
C ASN A 229 -23.00 -8.05 -29.42
N PRO A 230 -21.90 -8.39 -30.11
CA PRO A 230 -21.41 -7.64 -31.27
C PRO A 230 -22.33 -7.71 -32.49
N ASP A 231 -23.16 -8.76 -32.60
CA ASP A 231 -24.03 -9.01 -33.75
C ASP A 231 -25.34 -8.23 -33.69
N LEU A 232 -25.73 -7.75 -32.50
CA LEU A 232 -26.96 -6.97 -32.36
C LEU A 232 -26.74 -5.52 -32.78
N SER A 233 -27.75 -4.95 -33.42
CA SER A 233 -27.83 -3.52 -33.65
C SER A 233 -28.33 -2.77 -32.41
N VAL A 234 -28.13 -1.45 -32.40
CA VAL A 234 -28.63 -0.60 -31.30
C VAL A 234 -30.16 -0.68 -31.19
N ARG A 235 -30.87 -0.81 -32.32
CA ARG A 235 -32.33 -0.95 -32.34
C ARG A 235 -32.81 -2.28 -31.77
N GLU A 236 -32.10 -3.36 -32.04
CA GLU A 236 -32.40 -4.70 -31.50
C GLU A 236 -32.04 -4.83 -30.02
N GLY A 237 -31.40 -3.82 -29.46
CA GLY A 237 -31.18 -3.69 -28.04
C GLY A 237 -29.78 -4.06 -27.57
N ALA A 238 -28.77 -3.81 -28.41
CA ALA A 238 -27.37 -4.03 -28.05
C ALA A 238 -26.91 -3.31 -26.77
N VAL A 239 -27.55 -2.20 -26.39
CA VAL A 239 -27.29 -1.49 -25.11
C VAL A 239 -28.05 -2.18 -23.97
N LEU A 240 -27.42 -3.19 -23.37
CA LEU A 240 -28.08 -4.10 -22.42
C LEU A 240 -28.64 -3.43 -21.15
N PRO A 241 -27.94 -2.50 -20.47
CA PRO A 241 -28.46 -1.86 -19.26
C PRO A 241 -29.79 -1.13 -19.50
N TRP A 242 -30.05 -0.74 -20.75
CA TRP A 242 -31.21 0.04 -21.12
C TRP A 242 -32.44 -0.78 -21.51
N GLN A 243 -32.30 -2.10 -21.68
CA GLN A 243 -33.39 -2.99 -22.10
C GLN A 243 -34.35 -3.41 -20.99
N ARG A 244 -33.89 -3.46 -19.74
CA ARG A 244 -34.66 -4.10 -18.65
C ARG A 244 -35.87 -3.28 -18.20
N GLU A 245 -35.81 -1.96 -18.28
CA GLU A 245 -36.86 -1.10 -17.78
C GLU A 245 -37.82 -0.64 -18.90
N LYS A 246 -38.93 -1.38 -19.06
CA LYS A 246 -39.92 -1.13 -20.13
C LYS A 246 -40.64 0.21 -20.01
N SER A 247 -40.69 0.82 -18.83
CA SER A 247 -41.32 2.14 -18.62
C SER A 247 -40.55 3.27 -19.30
N THR A 248 -39.22 3.16 -19.36
CA THR A 248 -38.31 4.21 -19.86
C THR A 248 -37.74 3.89 -21.24
N ALA A 249 -38.03 2.71 -21.80
CA ALA A 249 -37.52 2.25 -23.10
C ALA A 249 -37.75 3.24 -24.26
N ALA A 250 -38.95 3.82 -24.38
CA ALA A 250 -39.27 4.78 -25.44
C ALA A 250 -38.44 6.07 -25.34
N TYR A 251 -38.19 6.56 -24.11
CA TYR A 251 -37.36 7.73 -23.87
C TYR A 251 -35.88 7.44 -24.20
N ARG A 252 -35.35 6.30 -23.73
CA ARG A 252 -33.98 5.87 -24.02
C ARG A 252 -33.73 5.68 -25.51
N MET A 253 -34.68 5.08 -26.23
CA MET A 253 -34.60 4.95 -27.68
C MET A 253 -34.60 6.31 -28.39
N ALA A 254 -35.37 7.29 -27.90
CA ALA A 254 -35.33 8.65 -28.45
C ALA A 254 -33.96 9.32 -28.27
N ILE A 255 -33.26 9.07 -27.16
CA ILE A 255 -31.87 9.55 -26.94
C ILE A 255 -30.95 8.95 -27.99
N LEU A 256 -31.02 7.62 -28.20
CA LEU A 256 -30.17 6.93 -29.18
C LEU A 256 -30.45 7.41 -30.61
N ILE A 257 -31.71 7.70 -30.97
CA ILE A 257 -32.06 8.30 -32.26
C ILE A 257 -31.45 9.70 -32.41
N ALA A 258 -31.54 10.55 -31.38
CA ALA A 258 -30.97 11.89 -31.41
C ALA A 258 -29.43 11.84 -31.52
N LEU A 259 -28.81 10.91 -30.80
CA LEU A 259 -27.37 10.65 -30.84
C LEU A 259 -26.92 10.18 -32.23
N ALA A 260 -27.62 9.20 -32.81
CA ALA A 260 -27.37 8.67 -34.15
C ALA A 260 -27.41 9.77 -35.23
N ARG A 261 -28.37 10.71 -35.14
CA ARG A 261 -28.45 11.87 -36.04
C ARG A 261 -27.30 12.85 -35.86
N LYS A 262 -26.88 13.12 -34.62
CA LYS A 262 -25.81 14.08 -34.33
C LYS A 262 -24.43 13.55 -34.74
N VAL A 263 -24.19 12.26 -34.53
CA VAL A 263 -22.89 11.61 -34.79
C VAL A 263 -22.79 11.07 -36.22
N GLY A 264 -23.92 10.70 -36.82
CA GLY A 264 -24.00 10.18 -38.19
C GLY A 264 -23.79 8.67 -38.28
N PHE A 265 -24.49 7.87 -37.47
CA PHE A 265 -24.49 6.40 -37.57
C PHE A 265 -25.91 5.84 -37.66
N SER A 266 -26.05 4.61 -38.16
CA SER A 266 -27.34 3.91 -38.24
C SER A 266 -27.59 3.07 -36.99
N LEU A 267 -28.83 3.09 -36.49
CA LEU A 267 -29.24 2.27 -35.34
C LEU A 267 -29.42 0.79 -35.70
N ASP A 268 -29.50 0.49 -37.00
CA ASP A 268 -29.72 -0.84 -37.56
C ASP A 268 -28.39 -1.53 -37.93
N THR A 269 -27.25 -0.84 -37.74
CA THR A 269 -25.92 -1.41 -37.91
C THR A 269 -25.53 -2.23 -36.67
N PRO A 270 -25.06 -3.49 -36.82
CA PRO A 270 -24.52 -4.29 -35.74
C PRO A 270 -23.37 -3.59 -35.00
N VAL A 271 -23.21 -3.83 -33.69
CA VAL A 271 -22.18 -3.17 -32.88
C VAL A 271 -20.77 -3.36 -33.44
N GLN A 272 -20.43 -4.55 -33.93
CA GLN A 272 -19.11 -4.82 -34.52
C GLN A 272 -18.79 -3.96 -35.75
N ASP A 273 -19.80 -3.54 -36.48
CA ASP A 273 -19.67 -2.75 -37.71
C ASP A 273 -19.78 -1.24 -37.45
N LEU A 274 -20.08 -0.82 -36.21
CA LEU A 274 -20.13 0.59 -35.84
C LEU A 274 -18.73 1.19 -35.79
N SER A 275 -18.60 2.43 -36.27
CA SER A 275 -17.37 3.19 -36.11
C SER A 275 -17.01 3.40 -34.63
N LYS A 276 -15.71 3.46 -34.30
CA LYS A 276 -15.25 3.76 -32.94
C LYS A 276 -15.85 5.04 -32.36
N LYS A 277 -16.07 6.06 -33.21
CA LYS A 277 -16.73 7.32 -32.83
C LYS A 277 -18.20 7.11 -32.41
N ALA A 278 -18.92 6.21 -33.07
CA ALA A 278 -20.29 5.88 -32.72
C ALA A 278 -20.36 5.11 -31.39
N ILE A 279 -19.46 4.14 -31.20
CA ILE A 279 -19.35 3.37 -29.95
C ILE A 279 -19.01 4.32 -28.78
N ASP A 280 -18.00 5.16 -28.94
CA ASP A 280 -17.58 6.15 -27.94
C ASP A 280 -18.72 7.12 -27.58
N ALA A 281 -19.45 7.60 -28.60
CA ALA A 281 -20.60 8.46 -28.39
C ALA A 281 -21.74 7.79 -27.60
N ILE A 282 -21.97 6.48 -27.79
CA ILE A 282 -22.98 5.73 -27.03
C ILE A 282 -22.51 5.56 -25.58
N LEU A 283 -21.25 5.17 -25.38
CA LEU A 283 -20.72 4.83 -24.06
C LEU A 283 -20.45 6.05 -23.18
N HIS A 284 -19.81 7.08 -23.73
CA HIS A 284 -19.31 8.24 -22.99
C HIS A 284 -20.06 9.54 -23.31
N GLY A 285 -21.05 9.47 -24.20
CA GLY A 285 -21.87 10.61 -24.57
C GLY A 285 -21.20 11.51 -25.60
N VAL A 286 -21.84 12.64 -25.88
CA VAL A 286 -21.33 13.65 -26.82
C VAL A 286 -21.41 15.01 -26.15
N GLY A 287 -20.36 15.82 -26.28
CA GLY A 287 -20.36 17.18 -25.75
C GLY A 287 -21.56 18.00 -26.27
N GLY A 288 -22.26 18.65 -25.34
CA GLY A 288 -23.40 19.54 -25.61
C GLY A 288 -24.73 18.83 -25.85
N PRO A 289 -25.84 19.58 -25.84
CA PRO A 289 -27.17 19.02 -25.74
C PRO A 289 -27.57 18.21 -26.97
N LEU A 290 -28.42 17.21 -26.73
CA LEU A 290 -29.17 16.46 -27.74
C LEU A 290 -30.60 17.01 -27.82
N LYS A 291 -31.05 17.33 -29.03
CA LYS A 291 -32.45 17.70 -29.29
C LYS A 291 -33.30 16.45 -29.38
N LEU A 292 -34.05 16.18 -28.31
CA LEU A 292 -35.00 15.08 -28.26
C LEU A 292 -36.36 15.50 -28.78
N SER A 293 -36.99 14.61 -29.53
CA SER A 293 -38.41 14.70 -29.84
C SER A 293 -38.99 13.31 -29.66
N TYR A 294 -39.88 13.15 -28.70
CA TYR A 294 -40.55 11.87 -28.45
C TYR A 294 -42.03 12.08 -28.11
N GLU A 295 -42.83 11.07 -28.44
CA GLU A 295 -44.24 11.02 -28.09
C GLU A 295 -44.38 10.25 -26.78
N ASN A 296 -44.95 10.88 -25.77
CA ASN A 296 -45.20 10.20 -24.50
C ASN A 296 -46.35 9.18 -24.64
N ARG A 297 -46.56 8.35 -23.61
CA ARG A 297 -47.66 7.37 -23.59
C ARG A 297 -49.07 7.96 -23.75
N SER A 298 -49.22 9.28 -23.64
CA SER A 298 -50.48 10.02 -23.77
C SER A 298 -50.66 10.71 -25.13
N GLY A 299 -49.78 10.46 -26.11
CA GLY A 299 -49.86 11.03 -27.46
C GLY A 299 -49.34 12.46 -27.62
N ASN A 300 -48.79 13.06 -26.55
CA ASN A 300 -48.26 14.42 -26.60
C ASN A 300 -46.79 14.41 -27.05
N LYS A 301 -46.50 15.12 -28.14
CA LYS A 301 -45.12 15.36 -28.61
C LYS A 301 -44.45 16.41 -27.74
N ARG A 302 -43.32 16.04 -27.12
CA ARG A 302 -42.48 16.96 -26.36
C ARG A 302 -41.10 17.03 -27.00
N SER A 303 -40.59 18.25 -27.16
CA SER A 303 -39.22 18.50 -27.59
C SER A 303 -38.47 19.27 -26.53
N TYR A 304 -37.31 18.77 -26.13
CA TYR A 304 -36.46 19.36 -25.10
C TYR A 304 -35.01 18.98 -25.38
N GLU A 305 -34.10 19.77 -24.82
CA GLU A 305 -32.67 19.52 -24.88
C GLU A 305 -32.24 18.73 -23.65
N VAL A 306 -31.43 17.68 -23.85
CA VAL A 306 -30.86 16.86 -22.78
C VAL A 306 -29.38 16.71 -23.02
N ASP A 307 -28.60 16.89 -21.97
CA ASP A 307 -27.20 16.51 -21.97
C ASP A 307 -27.09 15.01 -21.72
N PHE A 308 -26.52 14.30 -22.70
CA PHE A 308 -26.35 12.86 -22.62
C PHE A 308 -24.95 12.52 -22.09
N GLU A 309 -24.90 12.04 -20.86
CA GLU A 309 -23.68 11.65 -20.13
C GLU A 309 -23.03 10.35 -20.63
N GLY A 310 -23.66 9.63 -21.56
CA GLY A 310 -23.24 8.29 -21.97
C GLY A 310 -23.85 7.16 -21.14
N VAL A 311 -23.83 5.94 -21.67
CA VAL A 311 -24.32 4.75 -20.93
C VAL A 311 -23.40 4.42 -19.76
N VAL A 312 -22.08 4.56 -19.90
CA VAL A 312 -21.10 4.31 -18.83
C VAL A 312 -21.34 5.24 -17.65
N GLY A 313 -21.42 6.56 -17.92
CA GLY A 313 -21.70 7.56 -16.90
C GLY A 313 -23.06 7.33 -16.22
N TRP A 314 -24.08 6.94 -17.01
CA TRP A 314 -25.38 6.58 -16.48
C TRP A 314 -25.32 5.36 -15.54
N VAL A 315 -24.60 4.29 -15.89
CA VAL A 315 -24.45 3.10 -15.04
C VAL A 315 -23.73 3.47 -13.74
N GLU A 316 -22.62 4.20 -13.80
CA GLU A 316 -21.85 4.62 -12.64
C GLU A 316 -22.69 5.47 -11.67
N ARG A 317 -23.33 6.52 -12.20
CA ARG A 317 -24.19 7.41 -11.41
C ARG A 317 -25.38 6.66 -10.83
N SER A 318 -26.07 5.86 -11.64
CA SER A 318 -27.26 5.09 -11.19
C SER A 318 -26.89 4.05 -10.14
N HIS A 319 -25.74 3.39 -10.25
CA HIS A 319 -25.23 2.45 -9.23
C HIS A 319 -24.92 3.18 -7.91
N THR A 320 -24.36 4.39 -7.99
CA THR A 320 -23.94 5.17 -6.83
C THR A 320 -25.13 5.81 -6.09
N GLU A 321 -26.08 6.36 -6.84
CA GLU A 321 -27.24 7.10 -6.30
C GLU A 321 -28.39 6.19 -5.87
N THR A 322 -28.48 4.96 -6.40
CA THR A 322 -29.62 4.07 -6.09
C THR A 322 -29.58 3.57 -4.65
N THR A 323 -30.74 3.65 -4.00
CA THR A 323 -31.00 3.09 -2.66
C THR A 323 -31.57 1.68 -2.71
N SER A 324 -31.85 1.15 -3.90
CA SER A 324 -32.41 -0.20 -4.09
C SER A 324 -31.31 -1.22 -4.30
N ASP A 325 -31.19 -2.19 -3.40
CA ASP A 325 -30.23 -3.31 -3.52
C ASP A 325 -30.46 -4.12 -4.80
N PHE A 326 -31.71 -4.34 -5.17
CA PHE A 326 -32.06 -5.04 -6.41
C PHE A 326 -31.50 -4.32 -7.64
N THR A 327 -31.69 -3.00 -7.71
CA THR A 327 -31.20 -2.19 -8.83
C THR A 327 -29.68 -2.15 -8.85
N ARG A 328 -29.05 -2.04 -7.67
CA ARG A 328 -27.59 -2.07 -7.53
C ARG A 328 -27.01 -3.36 -8.08
N ILE A 329 -27.46 -4.52 -7.57
CA ILE A 329 -27.03 -5.85 -8.04
C ILE A 329 -27.31 -6.05 -9.53
N ASP A 330 -28.39 -5.48 -10.07
CA ASP A 330 -28.67 -5.56 -11.50
C ASP A 330 -27.65 -4.79 -12.34
N LEU A 331 -27.26 -3.60 -11.90
CA LEU A 331 -26.27 -2.75 -12.56
C LEU A 331 -24.85 -3.33 -12.46
N GLU A 332 -24.50 -3.96 -11.33
CA GLU A 332 -23.20 -4.61 -11.12
C GLU A 332 -22.88 -5.67 -12.20
N ARG A 333 -23.89 -6.22 -12.88
CA ARG A 333 -23.72 -7.18 -14.00
C ARG A 333 -23.05 -6.56 -15.23
N TYR A 334 -23.09 -5.24 -15.36
CA TYR A 334 -22.48 -4.49 -16.46
C TYR A 334 -21.20 -3.78 -16.02
N MET A 335 -20.68 -4.17 -14.86
CA MET A 335 -19.48 -3.60 -14.28
C MET A 335 -18.46 -4.72 -14.08
N SER A 336 -17.18 -4.39 -14.15
CA SER A 336 -16.10 -5.30 -13.85
C SER A 336 -15.24 -4.77 -12.73
N GLU A 337 -14.63 -5.69 -11.98
CA GLU A 337 -13.64 -5.32 -10.97
C GLU A 337 -12.33 -4.92 -11.64
N ARG A 338 -11.90 -3.68 -11.41
CA ARG A 338 -10.61 -3.14 -11.87
C ARG A 338 -9.69 -2.90 -10.67
N PRO A 339 -8.37 -3.09 -10.80
CA PRO A 339 -7.44 -2.75 -9.72
C PRO A 339 -7.58 -1.29 -9.31
N CYS A 340 -7.62 -1.04 -8.01
CA CYS A 340 -7.73 0.32 -7.46
C CYS A 340 -6.55 1.17 -7.96
N PRO A 341 -6.78 2.34 -8.59
CA PRO A 341 -5.72 3.15 -9.18
C PRO A 341 -4.75 3.71 -8.14
N THR A 342 -5.20 3.91 -6.89
CA THR A 342 -4.36 4.46 -5.81
C THR A 342 -3.37 3.45 -5.24
N CYS A 343 -3.76 2.18 -5.10
CA CYS A 343 -2.90 1.15 -4.52
C CYS A 343 -2.45 0.08 -5.54
N GLY A 344 -2.87 0.16 -6.80
CA GLY A 344 -2.56 -0.83 -7.83
C GLY A 344 -2.99 -2.25 -7.46
N GLY A 345 -4.09 -2.39 -6.71
CA GLY A 345 -4.55 -3.69 -6.20
C GLY A 345 -3.92 -4.15 -4.89
N ALA A 346 -2.97 -3.40 -4.31
CA ALA A 346 -2.22 -3.81 -3.13
C ALA A 346 -3.02 -3.77 -1.81
N ARG A 347 -4.21 -3.15 -1.80
CA ARG A 347 -5.13 -3.03 -0.64
C ARG A 347 -4.60 -2.20 0.54
N LEU A 348 -3.31 -1.86 0.56
CA LEU A 348 -2.65 -1.17 1.66
C LEU A 348 -2.29 0.28 1.32
N LYS A 349 -1.98 1.06 2.35
CA LYS A 349 -1.45 2.41 2.20
C LYS A 349 0.00 2.40 1.69
N PRO A 350 0.45 3.46 0.99
CA PRO A 350 1.84 3.57 0.53
C PRO A 350 2.87 3.46 1.66
N GLU A 351 2.56 4.01 2.84
CA GLU A 351 3.47 3.96 4.00
C GLU A 351 3.65 2.53 4.52
N THR A 352 2.63 1.68 4.40
CA THR A 352 2.74 0.26 4.75
C THR A 352 3.58 -0.50 3.73
N LEU A 353 3.41 -0.20 2.43
CA LEU A 353 4.16 -0.84 1.34
C LEU A 353 5.64 -0.43 1.31
N ALA A 354 5.98 0.67 1.98
CA ALA A 354 7.35 1.11 2.21
C ALA A 354 8.15 0.16 3.12
N VAL A 355 7.49 -0.67 3.94
CA VAL A 355 8.16 -1.61 4.83
C VAL A 355 8.52 -2.88 4.09
N LYS A 356 9.82 -3.21 4.10
CA LYS A 356 10.39 -4.32 3.34
C LYS A 356 11.20 -5.27 4.21
N ILE A 357 11.24 -6.53 3.79
CA ILE A 357 12.21 -7.53 4.26
C ILE A 357 13.03 -7.94 3.04
N GLY A 358 14.31 -7.59 3.03
CA GLY A 358 15.10 -7.64 1.80
C GLY A 358 14.56 -6.64 0.78
N ASP A 359 14.26 -7.11 -0.44
CA ASP A 359 13.72 -6.32 -1.55
C ASP A 359 12.17 -6.26 -1.58
N LYS A 360 11.47 -7.06 -0.76
CA LYS A 360 10.02 -7.30 -0.88
C LYS A 360 9.21 -6.66 0.25
N ASN A 361 8.12 -6.01 -0.11
CA ASN A 361 7.08 -5.61 0.84
C ASN A 361 6.09 -6.78 1.10
N ILE A 362 5.16 -6.61 2.04
CA ILE A 362 4.23 -7.67 2.42
C ILE A 362 3.31 -8.13 1.27
N VAL A 363 2.95 -7.24 0.35
CA VAL A 363 2.11 -7.55 -0.81
C VAL A 363 2.90 -8.29 -1.87
N ASP A 364 4.16 -7.93 -2.07
CA ASP A 364 5.06 -8.65 -2.98
C ASP A 364 5.19 -10.12 -2.55
N VAL A 365 5.37 -10.36 -1.25
CA VAL A 365 5.40 -11.72 -0.68
C VAL A 365 4.04 -12.40 -0.79
N SER A 366 2.95 -11.65 -0.60
CA SER A 366 1.60 -12.22 -0.70
C SER A 366 1.22 -12.62 -2.14
N ARG A 367 1.85 -12.01 -3.15
CA ARG A 367 1.68 -12.35 -4.56
C ARG A 367 2.48 -13.57 -5.00
N LEU A 368 3.43 -14.04 -4.19
CA LEU A 368 4.14 -15.28 -4.45
C LEU A 368 3.17 -16.46 -4.34
N SER A 369 3.41 -17.48 -5.17
CA SER A 369 2.81 -18.79 -4.95
C SER A 369 3.23 -19.38 -3.61
N VAL A 370 2.48 -20.36 -3.11
CA VAL A 370 2.85 -21.10 -1.90
C VAL A 370 4.25 -21.71 -2.05
N LEU A 371 4.59 -22.26 -3.22
CA LEU A 371 5.92 -22.79 -3.48
C LEU A 371 7.02 -21.73 -3.38
N GLU A 372 6.87 -20.60 -4.07
CA GLU A 372 7.84 -19.49 -4.02
C GLU A 372 7.94 -18.88 -2.61
N SER A 373 6.83 -18.87 -1.86
CA SER A 373 6.80 -18.39 -0.48
C SER A 373 7.61 -19.30 0.46
N ILE A 374 7.60 -20.62 0.24
CA ILE A 374 8.44 -21.56 0.98
C ILE A 374 9.91 -21.27 0.70
N ASP A 375 10.28 -21.04 -0.56
CA ASP A 375 11.64 -20.71 -0.95
C ASP A 375 12.09 -19.36 -0.35
N TRP A 376 11.21 -18.36 -0.36
CA TRP A 376 11.45 -17.07 0.27
C TRP A 376 11.69 -17.21 1.79
N VAL A 377 10.85 -17.98 2.51
CA VAL A 377 11.08 -18.27 3.93
C VAL A 377 12.42 -18.99 4.13
N GLY A 378 12.75 -19.96 3.28
CA GLY A 378 14.02 -20.67 3.32
C GLY A 378 15.23 -19.75 3.13
N LEU A 379 15.12 -18.72 2.28
CA LEU A 379 16.14 -17.68 2.10
C LEU A 379 16.34 -16.86 3.39
N LEU A 380 15.24 -16.46 4.03
CA LEU A 380 15.28 -15.63 5.24
C LEU A 380 15.95 -16.33 6.42
N GLU A 381 15.88 -17.66 6.48
CA GLU A 381 16.43 -18.45 7.57
C GLU A 381 17.90 -18.79 7.43
N ARG A 382 18.50 -18.54 6.26
CA ARG A 382 19.92 -18.83 6.02
C ARG A 382 20.78 -18.06 7.00
N GLU A 383 21.72 -18.76 7.62
CA GLU A 383 22.62 -18.12 8.59
C GLU A 383 23.60 -17.15 7.93
N ARG A 384 24.04 -17.48 6.70
CA ARG A 384 24.91 -16.66 5.86
C ARG A 384 24.17 -16.25 4.59
N GLY A 385 24.23 -14.97 4.23
CA GLY A 385 23.59 -14.42 3.03
C GLY A 385 22.07 -14.17 3.15
N GLY A 386 21.45 -14.46 4.30
CA GLY A 386 20.09 -14.02 4.61
C GLY A 386 20.06 -12.53 5.04
N PRO A 387 18.90 -11.85 4.96
CA PRO A 387 18.78 -10.43 5.25
C PRO A 387 18.77 -10.10 6.76
N PHE A 388 18.71 -11.10 7.64
CA PHE A 388 18.59 -10.91 9.08
C PHE A 388 19.92 -10.97 9.82
N GLY A 389 20.14 -9.99 10.69
CA GLY A 389 21.16 -10.02 11.73
C GLY A 389 20.80 -10.98 12.88
N SER A 390 21.65 -11.03 13.90
CA SER A 390 21.48 -11.94 15.04
C SER A 390 20.21 -11.63 15.84
N ARG A 391 19.88 -10.34 16.01
CA ARG A 391 18.67 -9.86 16.71
C ARG A 391 17.41 -10.21 15.95
N GLU A 392 17.32 -9.83 14.67
CA GLU A 392 16.14 -10.06 13.83
C GLU A 392 15.85 -11.55 13.70
N ARG A 393 16.90 -12.37 13.52
CA ARG A 393 16.76 -13.82 13.43
C ARG A 393 16.18 -14.44 14.70
N LYS A 394 16.60 -13.97 15.87
CA LYS A 394 16.05 -14.43 17.15
C LYS A 394 14.56 -14.09 17.29
N ILE A 395 14.16 -12.89 16.85
CA ILE A 395 12.76 -12.43 16.89
C ILE A 395 11.90 -13.17 15.87
N ALA A 396 12.39 -13.33 14.64
CA ALA A 396 11.65 -13.90 13.52
C ALA A 396 11.54 -15.43 13.56
N ARG A 397 12.45 -16.14 14.24
CA ARG A 397 12.55 -17.62 14.23
C ARG A 397 11.22 -18.32 14.48
N GLN A 398 10.47 -17.90 15.52
CA GLN A 398 9.19 -18.54 15.84
C GLN A 398 8.14 -18.25 14.76
N VAL A 399 8.05 -17.01 14.28
CA VAL A 399 7.07 -16.59 13.27
C VAL A 399 7.33 -17.29 11.93
N LEU A 400 8.59 -17.39 11.51
CA LEU A 400 8.97 -18.09 10.27
C LEU A 400 8.67 -19.59 10.34
N LYS A 401 8.84 -20.21 11.50
CA LYS A 401 8.47 -21.61 11.71
C LYS A 401 6.97 -21.83 11.46
N GLU A 402 6.11 -20.98 12.03
CA GLU A 402 4.66 -21.05 11.86
C GLU A 402 4.23 -20.81 10.40
N ILE A 403 4.86 -19.85 9.72
CA ILE A 403 4.61 -19.57 8.30
C ILE A 403 4.98 -20.80 7.46
N ARG A 404 6.17 -21.37 7.67
CA ARG A 404 6.64 -22.54 6.91
C ARG A 404 5.76 -23.75 7.11
N GLN A 405 5.31 -24.02 8.34
CA GLN A 405 4.42 -25.15 8.62
C GLN A 405 3.11 -25.00 7.85
N ARG A 406 2.47 -23.83 7.91
CA ARG A 406 1.22 -23.56 7.17
C ARG A 406 1.40 -23.68 5.65
N LEU A 407 2.48 -23.11 5.11
CA LEU A 407 2.81 -23.26 3.68
C LEU A 407 3.09 -24.73 3.31
N GLY A 408 3.76 -25.48 4.19
CA GLY A 408 4.01 -26.92 4.04
C GLY A 408 2.70 -27.70 3.92
N PHE A 409 1.73 -27.45 4.81
CA PHE A 409 0.43 -28.13 4.73
C PHE A 409 -0.32 -27.80 3.44
N LEU A 410 -0.26 -26.55 2.95
CA LEU A 410 -0.84 -26.19 1.65
C LEU A 410 -0.17 -26.93 0.49
N LYS A 411 1.15 -27.09 0.53
CA LYS A 411 1.90 -27.88 -0.44
C LYS A 411 1.52 -29.36 -0.37
N ASP A 412 1.40 -29.93 0.83
CA ASP A 412 1.06 -31.34 1.03
C ASP A 412 -0.33 -31.71 0.48
N VAL A 413 -1.27 -30.76 0.52
CA VAL A 413 -2.60 -30.92 -0.11
C VAL A 413 -2.65 -30.48 -1.59
N GLY A 414 -1.50 -30.23 -2.22
CA GLY A 414 -1.39 -29.91 -3.65
C GLY A 414 -1.94 -28.54 -4.03
N LEU A 415 -1.78 -27.53 -3.17
CA LEU A 415 -2.16 -26.13 -3.41
C LEU A 415 -0.94 -25.21 -3.55
N ASP A 416 0.19 -25.76 -3.95
CA ASP A 416 1.48 -25.08 -4.08
C ASP A 416 1.50 -24.00 -5.17
N TYR A 417 0.59 -24.09 -6.14
CA TYR A 417 0.42 -23.12 -7.24
C TYR A 417 -0.40 -21.87 -6.86
N LEU A 418 -1.11 -21.89 -5.72
CA LEU A 418 -1.93 -20.74 -5.30
C LEU A 418 -1.06 -19.61 -4.76
N THR A 419 -1.42 -18.36 -5.09
CA THR A 419 -0.83 -17.19 -4.40
C THR A 419 -1.52 -16.95 -3.06
N ILE A 420 -0.78 -16.36 -2.11
CA ILE A 420 -1.31 -16.02 -0.78
C ILE A 420 -2.39 -14.93 -0.86
N ASP A 421 -2.29 -14.02 -1.83
CA ASP A 421 -3.23 -12.92 -2.04
C ASP A 421 -4.47 -13.28 -2.87
N ARG A 422 -4.55 -14.50 -3.44
CA ARG A 422 -5.70 -14.94 -4.24
C ARG A 422 -6.99 -14.78 -3.43
N ALA A 423 -7.97 -14.13 -4.04
CA ALA A 423 -9.28 -13.89 -3.41
C ALA A 423 -9.99 -15.21 -3.13
N ALA A 424 -10.48 -15.39 -1.90
CA ALA A 424 -11.13 -16.62 -1.46
C ALA A 424 -12.40 -16.93 -2.27
N THR A 425 -13.08 -15.91 -2.78
CA THR A 425 -14.26 -16.01 -3.65
C THR A 425 -13.97 -16.67 -5.00
N THR A 426 -12.70 -16.70 -5.44
CA THR A 426 -12.28 -17.27 -6.73
C THR A 426 -11.84 -18.73 -6.63
N LEU A 427 -11.88 -19.31 -5.43
CA LEU A 427 -11.49 -20.69 -5.20
C LEU A 427 -12.61 -21.63 -5.64
N SER A 428 -12.23 -22.72 -6.31
CA SER A 428 -13.13 -23.85 -6.55
C SER A 428 -13.51 -24.52 -5.22
N GLY A 429 -14.63 -25.26 -5.22
CA GLY A 429 -15.07 -26.01 -4.04
C GLY A 429 -14.00 -26.98 -3.52
N GLY A 430 -13.28 -27.65 -4.43
CA GLY A 430 -12.17 -28.53 -4.08
C GLY A 430 -10.96 -27.81 -3.50
N GLU A 431 -10.58 -26.64 -4.04
CA GLU A 431 -9.52 -25.80 -3.46
C GLU A 431 -9.89 -25.34 -2.05
N ALA A 432 -11.11 -24.82 -1.85
CA ALA A 432 -11.59 -24.37 -0.55
C ALA A 432 -11.61 -25.50 0.49
N GLN A 433 -12.04 -26.71 0.09
CA GLN A 433 -12.04 -27.89 0.95
C GLN A 433 -10.61 -28.27 1.38
N ARG A 434 -9.65 -28.30 0.43
CA ARG A 434 -8.25 -28.64 0.72
C ARG A 434 -7.56 -27.59 1.59
N ILE A 435 -7.87 -26.30 1.41
CA ILE A 435 -7.41 -25.24 2.32
C ILE A 435 -7.92 -25.50 3.73
N ARG A 436 -9.21 -25.81 3.88
CA ARG A 436 -9.79 -26.10 5.19
C ARG A 436 -9.13 -27.32 5.85
N LEU A 437 -8.87 -28.37 5.08
CA LEU A 437 -8.14 -29.55 5.54
C LEU A 437 -6.73 -29.17 6.02
N ALA A 438 -5.97 -28.39 5.23
CA ALA A 438 -4.63 -27.93 5.61
C ALA A 438 -4.65 -27.10 6.91
N THR A 439 -5.62 -26.18 7.06
CA THR A 439 -5.78 -25.39 8.29
C THR A 439 -6.11 -26.26 9.50
N GLN A 440 -6.96 -27.28 9.35
CA GLN A 440 -7.31 -28.19 10.43
C GLN A 440 -6.14 -29.10 10.83
N ILE A 441 -5.40 -29.66 9.87
CA ILE A 441 -4.19 -30.44 10.16
C ILE A 441 -3.15 -29.56 10.88
N GLY A 442 -3.01 -28.30 10.47
CA GLY A 442 -2.11 -27.35 11.11
C GLY A 442 -2.49 -26.94 12.53
N SER A 443 -3.74 -27.16 12.96
CA SER A 443 -4.20 -26.84 14.33
C SER A 443 -3.63 -27.77 15.41
N GLY A 444 -3.05 -28.93 15.02
CA GLY A 444 -2.45 -29.87 15.96
C GLY A 444 -3.44 -30.58 16.88
N LEU A 445 -4.75 -30.56 16.56
CA LEU A 445 -5.78 -31.24 17.33
C LEU A 445 -5.59 -32.77 17.26
N MET A 446 -5.38 -33.40 18.42
CA MET A 446 -5.29 -34.84 18.56
C MET A 446 -6.64 -35.44 19.02
N GLY A 447 -6.98 -36.64 18.54
CA GLY A 447 -8.19 -37.35 18.96
C GLY A 447 -9.49 -36.83 18.35
N VAL A 448 -9.41 -36.14 17.21
CA VAL A 448 -10.54 -35.58 16.45
C VAL A 448 -10.78 -36.41 15.19
N LEU A 449 -12.05 -36.70 14.90
CA LEU A 449 -12.46 -37.38 13.67
C LEU A 449 -12.80 -36.32 12.60
N TYR A 450 -12.13 -36.35 11.46
CA TYR A 450 -12.45 -35.50 10.31
C TYR A 450 -13.40 -36.27 9.38
N ILE A 451 -14.58 -35.70 9.13
CA ILE A 451 -15.65 -36.29 8.30
C ILE A 451 -15.91 -35.46 7.06
#